data_AF-A0A1E1J5S8-F1
#
_entry.id   AF-A0A1E1J5S8-F1
#
_cell.length_a   1.000
_cell.length_b   1.000
_cell.length_c   1.000
_cell.angle_alpha   90.00
_cell.angle_beta   90.00
_cell.angle_gamma   90.00
#
_symmetry.space_group_name_H-M   'P 1'
#
loop_
_entity.id
_entity.type
_entity.pdbx_description
1 polymer ?
#
loop_
_entity_poly.entity_id
_entity_poly.type
_entity_poly.pdbx_seq_one_letter_code
_entity_poly.pdbx_strand_id
1 'polypeptide(L)'
;MLRASRVSMGYFKRPGRKSLDEICKLSLFEVSTPQQVATTWNNHHMQFLQYWGRTISSEAYYALEPRLKVSPYFVVPVFRDKGLFNVVTNFKDDLVGVAPLGEWQKKQDNAQIHMTIQFFTELARSKRLVLVRCEIKDEVFKRLDCIFITQMLLKYYTFPRLYETWVETFNKRPGQFDYHAFLRAMKDEAGKDEIKIEDKKSEMRHDAFGPVIDTPPDAVARQIMNTLDIGAPKA
;
A
#
# COMPACT_ATOMS: atom_id res chain seq x y z
N MET A 1 8.80 40.66 17.43
CA MET A 1 8.98 39.50 18.33
C MET A 1 7.61 39.10 18.87
N LEU A 2 6.99 38.06 18.32
CA LEU A 2 5.68 37.58 18.78
C LEU A 2 5.73 36.07 19.01
N ARG A 3 5.61 35.75 20.30
CA ARG A 3 5.34 34.50 21.02
C ARG A 3 5.05 33.25 20.19
N ALA A 4 5.91 32.25 20.41
CA ALA A 4 5.60 30.84 20.22
C ALA A 4 4.44 30.42 21.12
N SER A 5 3.26 30.23 20.54
CA SER A 5 2.16 29.49 21.16
C SER A 5 2.43 28.00 21.02
N ARG A 6 2.85 27.35 22.11
CA ARG A 6 2.82 25.89 22.25
C ARG A 6 1.36 25.46 22.24
N VAL A 7 0.90 24.90 21.13
CA VAL A 7 -0.40 24.23 21.05
C VAL A 7 -0.24 22.84 21.69
N SER A 8 -1.07 22.57 22.67
CA SER A 8 -1.20 21.32 23.40
C SER A 8 -1.35 20.12 22.47
N MET A 9 -0.57 19.08 22.75
CA MET A 9 -0.59 17.76 22.14
C MET A 9 -1.94 17.05 22.42
N GLY A 10 -2.97 17.43 21.68
CA GLY A 10 -4.25 16.75 21.63
C GLY A 10 -4.37 15.97 20.33
N TYR A 11 -4.45 14.66 20.43
CA TYR A 11 -4.91 13.67 19.44
C TYR A 11 -5.43 14.24 18.10
N PHE A 12 -4.52 14.65 17.22
CA PHE A 12 -4.90 14.92 15.83
C PHE A 12 -5.26 13.59 15.19
N LYS A 13 -6.53 13.22 15.27
CA LYS A 13 -7.14 12.14 14.47
C LYS A 13 -6.94 12.51 13.01
N ARG A 14 -5.93 11.92 12.36
CA ARG A 14 -5.67 12.13 10.94
C ARG A 14 -6.78 11.41 10.14
N PRO A 15 -7.39 12.05 9.13
CA PRO A 15 -8.41 11.42 8.31
C PRO A 15 -7.93 10.06 7.76
N GLY A 16 -8.66 8.99 8.08
CA GLY A 16 -8.36 7.62 7.62
C GLY A 16 -7.46 6.77 8.53
N ARG A 17 -6.97 7.27 9.67
CA ARG A 17 -6.28 6.45 10.69
C ARG A 17 -7.25 6.15 11.85
N LYS A 18 -7.32 4.90 12.29
CA LYS A 18 -8.08 4.48 13.47
C LYS A 18 -7.15 3.91 14.52
N SER A 19 -7.48 4.02 15.79
CA SER A 19 -6.80 3.25 16.83
C SER A 19 -7.49 1.90 17.02
N LEU A 20 -6.79 0.88 17.56
CA LEU A 20 -7.37 -0.45 17.68
C LEU A 20 -8.61 -0.48 18.60
N ASP A 21 -8.62 0.35 19.65
CA ASP A 21 -9.73 0.52 20.59
C ASP A 21 -10.99 1.12 19.94
N GLU A 22 -10.86 1.86 18.83
CA GLU A 22 -12.01 2.34 18.04
C GLU A 22 -12.64 1.22 17.18
N ILE A 23 -11.95 0.09 17.00
CA ILE A 23 -12.36 -1.01 16.13
C ILE A 23 -12.85 -2.20 16.96
N CYS A 24 -12.15 -2.54 18.04
CA CYS A 24 -12.51 -3.64 18.91
C CYS A 24 -12.16 -3.36 20.37
N LYS A 25 -12.78 -4.11 21.28
CA LYS A 25 -12.45 -4.06 22.71
C LYS A 25 -11.15 -4.83 22.95
N LEU A 26 -10.03 -4.12 23.13
CA LEU A 26 -8.70 -4.73 23.32
C LEU A 26 -8.68 -5.75 24.47
N SER A 27 -9.40 -5.48 25.56
CA SER A 27 -9.51 -6.40 26.70
C SER A 27 -10.04 -7.79 26.33
N LEU A 28 -10.95 -7.88 25.36
CA LEU A 28 -11.46 -9.17 24.87
C LEU A 28 -10.40 -9.92 24.08
N PHE A 29 -9.57 -9.21 23.31
CA PHE A 29 -8.46 -9.81 22.59
C PHE A 29 -7.39 -10.28 23.57
N GLU A 30 -7.04 -9.49 24.59
CA GLU A 30 -6.03 -9.86 25.59
C GLU A 30 -6.29 -11.22 26.25
N VAL A 31 -7.54 -11.53 26.58
CA VAL A 31 -7.93 -12.83 27.18
C VAL A 31 -8.10 -13.97 26.17
N SER A 32 -8.21 -13.67 24.88
CA SER A 32 -8.41 -14.66 23.82
C SER A 32 -7.11 -15.31 23.34
N THR A 33 -7.17 -16.50 22.77
CA THR A 33 -5.99 -17.13 22.14
C THR A 33 -5.59 -16.40 20.85
N PRO A 34 -4.33 -16.49 20.40
CA PRO A 34 -3.92 -15.89 19.12
C PRO A 34 -4.78 -16.34 17.94
N GLN A 35 -5.16 -17.62 17.90
CA GLN A 35 -6.01 -18.20 16.86
C GLN A 35 -7.42 -17.60 16.89
N GLN A 36 -8.01 -17.47 18.09
CA GLN A 36 -9.32 -16.83 18.24
C GLN A 36 -9.29 -15.36 17.80
N VAL A 37 -8.27 -14.61 18.19
CA VAL A 37 -8.08 -13.21 17.74
C VAL A 37 -8.03 -13.14 16.23
N ALA A 38 -7.25 -14.00 15.56
CA ALA A 38 -7.16 -14.03 14.12
C ALA A 38 -8.51 -14.34 13.45
N THR A 39 -9.23 -15.35 13.93
CA THR A 39 -10.56 -15.72 13.43
C THR A 39 -11.55 -14.58 13.62
N THR A 40 -11.64 -14.00 14.82
CA THR A 40 -12.55 -12.89 15.11
C THR A 40 -12.23 -11.66 14.25
N TRP A 41 -10.95 -11.30 14.12
CA TRP A 41 -10.52 -10.16 13.32
C TRP A 41 -10.89 -10.32 11.84
N ASN A 42 -10.61 -11.49 11.26
CA ASN A 42 -10.90 -11.75 9.86
C ASN A 42 -12.41 -11.77 9.62
N ASN A 43 -13.17 -12.47 10.46
CA ASN A 43 -14.62 -12.61 10.30
C ASN A 43 -15.35 -11.28 10.50
N HIS A 44 -14.96 -10.47 11.49
CA HIS A 44 -15.57 -9.17 11.75
C HIS A 44 -15.52 -8.26 10.50
N HIS A 45 -14.36 -8.18 9.86
CA HIS A 45 -14.20 -7.34 8.67
C HIS A 45 -14.83 -7.95 7.41
N MET A 46 -15.04 -9.26 7.36
CA MET A 46 -15.71 -9.90 6.22
C MET A 46 -17.17 -9.45 6.07
N GLN A 47 -17.83 -9.08 7.16
CA GLN A 47 -19.23 -8.63 7.21
C GLN A 47 -19.46 -7.29 6.51
N PHE A 48 -18.40 -6.50 6.30
CA PHE A 48 -18.47 -5.17 5.71
C PHE A 48 -17.80 -5.17 4.33
N LEU A 49 -18.47 -4.61 3.33
CA LEU A 49 -17.92 -4.53 1.97
C LEU A 49 -16.68 -3.63 1.90
N GLN A 50 -16.63 -2.57 2.71
CA GLN A 50 -15.53 -1.61 2.72
C GLN A 50 -14.27 -2.10 3.46
N TYR A 51 -14.31 -3.28 4.09
CA TYR A 51 -13.20 -3.75 4.90
C TYR A 51 -12.70 -5.13 4.49
N TRP A 52 -11.41 -5.31 4.71
CA TRP A 52 -10.79 -6.62 4.74
C TRP A 52 -9.78 -6.68 5.88
N GLY A 53 -9.95 -7.66 6.76
CA GLY A 53 -9.06 -7.90 7.90
C GLY A 53 -8.18 -9.11 7.62
N ARG A 54 -6.91 -9.01 8.01
CA ARG A 54 -5.98 -10.12 8.04
C ARG A 54 -5.08 -10.01 9.27
N THR A 55 -4.53 -11.12 9.73
CA THR A 55 -3.43 -11.13 10.71
C THR A 55 -2.14 -11.63 10.09
N ILE A 56 -1.02 -11.10 10.56
CA ILE A 56 0.33 -11.55 10.23
C ILE A 56 1.11 -11.82 11.52
N SER A 57 2.17 -12.62 11.44
CA SER A 57 3.06 -12.80 12.59
C SER A 57 3.83 -11.51 12.89
N SER A 58 4.18 -11.30 14.16
CA SER A 58 5.03 -10.17 14.53
C SER A 58 6.40 -10.23 13.86
N GLU A 59 6.93 -11.43 13.64
CA GLU A 59 8.18 -11.62 12.89
C GLU A 59 8.07 -11.09 11.46
N ALA A 60 7.00 -11.43 10.73
CA ALA A 60 6.77 -10.91 9.40
C ALA A 60 6.66 -9.38 9.41
N TYR A 61 5.96 -8.82 10.40
CA TYR A 61 5.86 -7.37 10.55
C TYR A 61 7.21 -6.70 10.83
N TYR A 62 8.02 -7.26 11.73
CA TYR A 62 9.36 -6.72 12.03
C TYR A 62 10.34 -6.86 10.86
N ALA A 63 10.13 -7.83 9.96
CA ALA A 63 10.89 -7.91 8.72
C ALA A 63 10.47 -6.85 7.69
N LEU A 64 9.18 -6.52 7.61
CA LEU A 64 8.64 -5.63 6.58
C LEU A 64 8.63 -4.14 7.00
N GLU A 65 8.48 -3.81 8.28
CA GLU A 65 8.34 -2.43 8.77
C GLU A 65 9.60 -1.56 8.52
N PRO A 66 10.84 -2.02 8.78
CA PRO A 66 12.03 -1.23 8.45
C PRO A 66 12.13 -0.92 6.95
N ARG A 67 11.70 -1.87 6.10
CA ARG A 67 11.68 -1.72 4.63
C ARG A 67 10.64 -0.71 4.17
N LEU A 68 9.44 -0.73 4.76
CA LEU A 68 8.41 0.28 4.52
C LEU A 68 8.90 1.69 4.91
N LYS A 69 9.68 1.83 5.99
CA LYS A 69 10.22 3.13 6.43
C LYS A 69 11.25 3.70 5.45
N VAL A 70 12.16 2.87 4.92
CA VAL A 70 13.25 3.32 4.04
C VAL A 70 12.89 3.35 2.56
N SER A 71 11.87 2.59 2.17
CA SER A 71 11.35 2.50 0.81
C SER A 71 9.83 2.64 0.88
N PRO A 72 9.29 3.85 1.11
CA PRO A 72 7.87 4.03 1.41
C PRO A 72 6.95 3.89 0.20
N TYR A 73 7.46 3.93 -1.03
CA TYR A 73 6.65 3.84 -2.23
C TYR A 73 6.68 2.44 -2.84
N PHE A 74 5.57 1.99 -3.40
CA PHE A 74 5.58 0.79 -4.23
C PHE A 74 4.50 0.88 -5.30
N VAL A 75 4.87 0.49 -6.53
CA VAL A 75 3.92 0.37 -7.63
C VAL A 75 3.41 -1.07 -7.71
N VAL A 76 2.10 -1.23 -7.87
CA VAL A 76 1.45 -2.54 -8.02
C VAL A 76 0.56 -2.54 -9.26
N PRO A 77 0.84 -3.36 -10.29
CA PRO A 77 -0.10 -3.60 -11.38
C PRO A 77 -1.30 -4.42 -10.90
N VAL A 78 -2.49 -3.86 -11.04
CA VAL A 78 -3.76 -4.51 -10.72
C VAL A 78 -4.39 -5.01 -12.02
N PHE A 79 -4.54 -6.33 -12.09
CA PHE A 79 -5.06 -7.03 -13.25
C PHE A 79 -6.59 -7.15 -13.21
N ARG A 80 -7.26 -6.76 -14.30
CA ARG A 80 -8.71 -6.91 -14.48
C ARG A 80 -9.01 -7.65 -15.78
N ASP A 81 -10.29 -7.93 -16.03
CA ASP A 81 -10.73 -8.76 -17.17
C ASP A 81 -10.27 -8.21 -18.53
N LYS A 82 -10.14 -6.88 -18.67
CA LYS A 82 -9.74 -6.20 -19.91
C LYS A 82 -8.55 -5.27 -19.71
N GLY A 83 -7.45 -5.81 -19.19
CA GLY A 83 -6.17 -5.11 -19.06
C GLY A 83 -5.71 -4.95 -17.62
N LEU A 84 -4.94 -3.90 -17.36
CA LEU A 84 -4.41 -3.60 -16.04
C LEU A 84 -4.32 -2.09 -15.84
N PHE A 85 -4.30 -1.69 -14.58
CA PHE A 85 -3.92 -0.34 -14.18
C PHE A 85 -2.93 -0.43 -13.02
N ASN A 86 -2.08 0.58 -12.90
CA ASN A 86 -1.13 0.64 -11.80
C ASN A 86 -1.69 1.45 -10.64
N VAL A 87 -1.41 1.00 -9.43
CA VAL A 87 -1.56 1.80 -8.22
C VAL A 87 -0.19 2.15 -7.67
N VAL A 88 -0.11 3.28 -6.98
CA VAL A 88 1.01 3.62 -6.11
C VAL A 88 0.56 3.53 -4.66
N THR A 89 1.41 2.92 -3.84
CA THR A 89 1.27 2.89 -2.40
C THR A 89 2.27 3.84 -1.77
N ASN A 90 1.91 4.49 -0.66
CA ASN A 90 2.83 5.28 0.14
C ASN A 90 2.68 4.96 1.62
N PHE A 91 3.77 4.58 2.28
CA PHE A 91 3.78 4.31 3.71
C PHE A 91 4.10 5.56 4.54
N LYS A 92 3.34 5.77 5.63
CA LYS A 92 3.60 6.81 6.64
C LYS A 92 3.19 6.33 8.04
N ASP A 93 4.20 6.17 8.89
CA ASP A 93 4.14 5.66 10.27
C ASP A 93 3.57 4.23 10.39
N ASP A 94 2.25 4.06 10.32
CA ASP A 94 1.52 2.79 10.47
C ASP A 94 0.48 2.57 9.36
N LEU A 95 0.38 3.52 8.43
CA LEU A 95 -0.68 3.64 7.45
C LEU A 95 -0.08 3.69 6.06
N VAL A 96 -0.58 2.86 5.17
CA VAL A 96 -0.30 2.90 3.74
C VAL A 96 -1.50 3.53 3.05
N GLY A 97 -1.27 4.61 2.31
CA GLY A 97 -2.24 5.14 1.36
C GLY A 97 -2.07 4.47 0.00
N VAL A 98 -3.17 4.29 -0.72
CA VAL A 98 -3.18 3.72 -2.07
C VAL A 98 -3.99 4.62 -3.00
N ALA A 99 -3.39 4.97 -4.14
CA ALA A 99 -4.01 5.77 -5.19
C ALA A 99 -3.72 5.18 -6.58
N PRO A 100 -4.61 5.35 -7.57
CA PRO A 100 -4.29 5.06 -8.97
C PRO A 100 -3.07 5.86 -9.41
N LEU A 101 -2.11 5.21 -10.07
CA LEU A 101 -0.86 5.86 -10.50
C LEU A 101 -1.13 7.02 -11.45
N GLY A 102 -2.11 6.87 -12.36
CA GLY A 102 -2.50 7.93 -13.30
C GLY A 102 -3.08 9.17 -12.63
N GLU A 103 -3.77 9.01 -11.49
CA GLU A 103 -4.23 10.15 -10.69
C GLU A 103 -3.06 10.78 -9.93
N TRP A 104 -2.22 9.94 -9.33
CA TRP A 104 -1.05 10.39 -8.59
C TRP A 104 -0.07 11.18 -9.47
N GLN A 105 0.17 10.76 -10.71
CA GLN A 105 0.99 11.51 -11.66
C GLN A 105 0.50 12.94 -11.87
N LYS A 106 -0.82 13.14 -11.93
CA LYS A 106 -1.44 14.45 -12.20
C LYS A 106 -1.50 15.34 -10.97
N LYS A 107 -1.77 14.76 -9.79
CA LYS A 107 -2.08 15.51 -8.56
C LYS A 107 -0.98 15.45 -7.49
N GLN A 108 -0.04 14.51 -7.62
CA GLN A 108 1.05 14.25 -6.67
C GLN A 108 0.50 14.10 -5.24
N ASP A 109 0.96 14.92 -4.29
CA ASP A 109 0.52 14.89 -2.89
C ASP A 109 -0.97 15.20 -2.69
N ASN A 110 -1.63 15.79 -3.70
CA ASN A 110 -3.08 16.04 -3.69
C ASN A 110 -3.90 14.90 -4.29
N ALA A 111 -3.28 13.77 -4.63
CA ALA A 111 -4.00 12.60 -5.12
C ALA A 111 -4.92 12.04 -4.04
N GLN A 112 -6.14 11.68 -4.43
CA GLN A 112 -7.07 11.06 -3.51
C GLN A 112 -6.59 9.67 -3.09
N ILE A 113 -6.70 9.38 -1.80
CA ILE A 113 -6.44 8.04 -1.25
C ILE A 113 -7.74 7.24 -1.32
N HIS A 114 -7.77 6.23 -2.18
CA HIS A 114 -8.94 5.39 -2.46
C HIS A 114 -8.99 4.14 -1.58
N MET A 115 -7.85 3.76 -1.00
CA MET A 115 -7.73 2.65 -0.06
C MET A 115 -6.63 2.93 0.96
N THR A 116 -6.79 2.41 2.16
CA THR A 116 -5.75 2.41 3.20
C THR A 116 -5.47 1.03 3.74
N ILE A 117 -4.21 0.75 4.08
CA ILE A 117 -3.79 -0.44 4.82
C ILE A 117 -3.16 0.04 6.13
N GLN A 118 -3.70 -0.39 7.27
CA GLN A 118 -3.20 -0.02 8.58
C GLN A 118 -2.71 -1.24 9.36
N PHE A 119 -1.60 -1.08 10.07
CA PHE A 119 -1.01 -2.09 10.95
C PHE A 119 -1.26 -1.76 12.42
N PHE A 120 -1.74 -2.73 13.19
CA PHE A 120 -2.00 -2.65 14.62
C PHE A 120 -1.08 -3.61 15.37
N THR A 121 -0.17 -3.05 16.16
CA THR A 121 0.97 -3.77 16.78
C THR A 121 0.78 -4.03 18.27
N GLU A 122 -0.36 -3.64 18.84
CA GLU A 122 -0.69 -3.75 20.27
C GLU A 122 -0.57 -5.20 20.78
N LEU A 123 -0.88 -6.19 19.93
CA LEU A 123 -0.82 -7.61 20.27
C LEU A 123 0.50 -8.29 19.85
N ALA A 124 1.46 -7.53 19.31
CA ALA A 124 2.68 -8.11 18.75
C ALA A 124 3.53 -8.79 19.82
N ARG A 125 3.69 -8.15 20.98
CA ARG A 125 4.49 -8.70 22.08
C ARG A 125 3.78 -9.84 22.81
N SER A 126 2.50 -9.66 23.14
CA SER A 126 1.73 -10.60 23.97
C SER A 126 1.26 -11.84 23.22
N LYS A 127 0.98 -11.72 21.91
CA LYS A 127 0.40 -12.79 21.09
C LYS A 127 1.19 -13.15 19.85
N ARG A 128 2.31 -12.47 19.58
CA ARG A 128 3.10 -12.63 18.35
C ARG A 128 2.28 -12.41 17.08
N LEU A 129 1.29 -11.52 17.16
CA LEU A 129 0.37 -11.18 16.07
C LEU A 129 0.32 -9.67 15.86
N VAL A 130 0.29 -9.27 14.59
CA VAL A 130 -0.05 -7.92 14.14
C VAL A 130 -1.34 -8.01 13.33
N LEU A 131 -2.28 -7.11 13.62
CA LEU A 131 -3.53 -7.04 12.88
C LEU A 131 -3.36 -6.07 11.72
N VAL A 132 -3.87 -6.46 10.56
CA VAL A 132 -3.84 -5.66 9.34
C VAL A 132 -5.28 -5.37 8.93
N ARG A 133 -5.60 -4.10 8.69
CA ARG A 133 -6.89 -3.69 8.15
C ARG A 133 -6.71 -2.96 6.84
N CYS A 134 -7.35 -3.49 5.81
CA CYS A 134 -7.60 -2.78 4.57
C CYS A 134 -8.97 -2.10 4.66
N GLU A 135 -9.02 -0.82 4.30
CA GLU A 135 -10.23 -0.01 4.20
C GLU A 135 -10.35 0.57 2.79
N ILE A 136 -11.50 0.34 2.16
CA ILE A 136 -11.89 0.79 0.83
C ILE A 136 -12.72 2.06 1.01
N LYS A 137 -12.30 3.16 0.41
CA LYS A 137 -12.91 4.48 0.65
C LYS A 137 -13.95 4.86 -0.39
N ASP A 138 -13.87 4.29 -1.59
CA ASP A 138 -14.77 4.57 -2.70
C ASP A 138 -14.78 3.43 -3.72
N GLU A 139 -15.47 3.65 -4.84
CA GLU A 139 -15.77 2.63 -5.85
C GLU A 139 -14.64 2.43 -6.89
N VAL A 140 -13.55 3.20 -6.82
CA VAL A 140 -12.44 3.09 -7.79
C VAL A 140 -11.78 1.71 -7.72
N PHE A 141 -11.63 1.17 -6.51
CA PHE A 141 -11.11 -0.16 -6.29
C PHE A 141 -12.21 -1.15 -5.94
N LYS A 142 -12.21 -2.31 -6.61
CA LYS A 142 -13.02 -3.45 -6.19
C LYS A 142 -12.39 -4.09 -4.96
N ARG A 143 -13.19 -4.78 -4.16
CA ARG A 143 -12.72 -5.52 -2.98
C ARG A 143 -11.57 -6.48 -3.29
N LEU A 144 -11.64 -7.18 -4.43
CA LEU A 144 -10.58 -8.09 -4.86
C LEU A 144 -9.28 -7.36 -5.20
N ASP A 145 -9.35 -6.18 -5.81
CA ASP A 145 -8.17 -5.34 -6.08
C ASP A 145 -7.48 -4.98 -4.76
N CYS A 146 -8.25 -4.56 -3.76
CA CYS A 146 -7.73 -4.15 -2.45
C CYS A 146 -7.06 -5.32 -1.71
N ILE A 147 -7.68 -6.50 -1.75
CA ILE A 147 -7.09 -7.73 -1.20
C ILE A 147 -5.77 -8.04 -1.90
N PHE A 148 -5.75 -8.00 -3.23
CA PHE A 148 -4.57 -8.27 -4.04
C PHE A 148 -3.44 -7.29 -3.74
N ILE A 149 -3.70 -5.98 -3.76
CA ILE A 149 -2.73 -4.93 -3.44
C ILE A 149 -2.13 -5.15 -2.05
N THR A 150 -2.98 -5.44 -1.05
CA THR A 150 -2.50 -5.69 0.32
C THR A 150 -1.62 -6.94 0.38
N GLN A 151 -1.98 -8.02 -0.30
CA GLN A 151 -1.19 -9.24 -0.36
C GLN A 151 0.17 -9.02 -1.04
N MET A 152 0.20 -8.29 -2.15
CA MET A 152 1.43 -7.94 -2.86
C MET A 152 2.32 -7.06 -1.98
N LEU A 153 1.77 -6.03 -1.34
CA LEU A 153 2.51 -5.20 -0.39
C LEU A 153 3.15 -6.06 0.71
N LEU A 154 2.35 -6.87 1.41
CA LEU A 154 2.85 -7.72 2.48
C LEU A 154 3.95 -8.65 1.99
N LYS A 155 3.78 -9.30 0.83
CA LYS A 155 4.74 -10.24 0.27
C LYS A 155 6.04 -9.56 -0.14
N TYR A 156 5.97 -8.52 -0.98
CA TYR A 156 7.14 -7.88 -1.57
C TYR A 156 7.98 -7.15 -0.52
N TYR A 157 7.38 -6.67 0.56
CA TYR A 157 8.14 -6.12 1.69
C TYR A 157 8.62 -7.19 2.68
N THR A 158 8.03 -8.38 2.75
CA THR A 158 8.46 -9.45 3.67
C THR A 158 9.64 -10.26 3.13
N PHE A 159 9.66 -10.59 1.85
CA PHE A 159 10.71 -11.44 1.27
C PHE A 159 11.90 -10.61 0.77
N PRO A 160 13.13 -10.81 1.30
CA PRO A 160 14.29 -9.98 0.97
C PRO A 160 14.56 -9.86 -0.54
N ARG A 161 14.55 -10.99 -1.25
CA ARG A 161 14.82 -11.00 -2.70
C ARG A 161 13.80 -10.19 -3.50
N LEU A 162 12.51 -10.27 -3.15
CA LEU A 162 11.46 -9.51 -3.83
C LEU A 162 11.56 -8.02 -3.50
N TYR A 163 11.86 -7.70 -2.24
CA TYR A 163 12.09 -6.34 -1.79
C TYR A 163 13.27 -5.70 -2.53
N GLU A 164 14.45 -6.32 -2.48
CA GLU A 164 15.68 -5.80 -3.08
C GLU A 164 15.56 -5.65 -4.60
N THR A 165 14.97 -6.65 -5.26
CA THR A 165 14.84 -6.64 -6.73
C THR A 165 13.89 -5.54 -7.20
N TRP A 166 12.72 -5.41 -6.56
CA TRP A 166 11.63 -4.60 -7.09
C TRP A 166 11.38 -3.33 -6.29
N VAL A 167 11.08 -3.47 -5.00
CA VAL A 167 10.66 -2.35 -4.15
C VAL A 167 11.81 -1.38 -3.90
N GLU A 168 12.96 -1.91 -3.48
CA GLU A 168 14.14 -1.11 -3.20
C GLU A 168 14.70 -0.46 -4.45
N THR A 169 14.77 -1.20 -5.56
CA THR A 169 15.17 -0.65 -6.86
C THR A 169 14.25 0.50 -7.28
N PHE A 170 12.93 0.35 -7.12
CA PHE A 170 11.98 1.42 -7.42
C PHE A 170 12.24 2.70 -6.59
N ASN A 171 12.46 2.56 -5.27
CA ASN A 171 12.65 3.72 -4.38
C ASN A 171 14.04 4.33 -4.47
N LYS A 172 15.10 3.50 -4.57
CA LYS A 172 16.49 3.97 -4.43
C LYS A 172 17.21 4.12 -5.75
N ARG A 173 16.79 3.37 -6.77
CA ARG A 173 17.46 3.29 -8.07
C ARG A 173 16.42 3.30 -9.21
N PRO A 174 15.53 4.31 -9.28
CA PRO A 174 14.46 4.34 -10.27
C PRO A 174 14.96 4.30 -11.72
N GLY A 175 16.21 4.72 -11.97
CA GLY A 175 16.88 4.59 -13.26
C GLY A 175 17.08 3.14 -13.73
N GLN A 176 17.19 2.20 -12.79
CA GLN A 176 17.45 0.77 -13.01
C GLN A 176 16.18 -0.10 -12.92
N PHE A 177 15.04 0.49 -12.57
CA PHE A 177 13.80 -0.26 -12.40
C PHE A 177 13.23 -0.63 -13.78
N ASP A 178 13.22 -1.92 -14.12
CA ASP A 178 12.56 -2.43 -15.33
C ASP A 178 11.11 -2.82 -15.02
N TYR A 179 10.19 -1.93 -15.37
CA TYR A 179 8.77 -2.17 -15.15
C TYR A 179 8.23 -3.34 -15.99
N HIS A 180 8.73 -3.61 -17.19
CA HIS A 180 8.23 -4.71 -18.03
C HIS A 180 8.64 -6.06 -17.44
N ALA A 181 9.87 -6.17 -16.92
CA ALA A 181 10.31 -7.34 -16.18
C ALA A 181 9.49 -7.54 -14.90
N PHE A 182 9.24 -6.47 -14.14
CA PHE A 182 8.42 -6.51 -12.93
C PHE A 182 6.98 -6.95 -13.24
N LEU A 183 6.38 -6.38 -14.28
CA LEU A 183 5.02 -6.68 -14.70
C LEU A 183 4.87 -8.15 -15.08
N ARG A 184 5.82 -8.72 -15.82
CA ARG A 184 5.84 -10.16 -16.14
C ARG A 184 5.90 -11.01 -14.88
N ALA A 185 6.84 -10.69 -13.97
CA ALA A 185 6.99 -11.43 -12.71
C ALA A 185 5.70 -11.40 -11.87
N MET A 186 5.03 -10.25 -11.76
CA MET A 186 3.79 -10.13 -10.99
C MET A 186 2.60 -10.77 -11.70
N LYS A 187 2.56 -10.77 -13.03
CA LYS A 187 1.50 -11.44 -13.82
C LYS A 187 1.55 -12.95 -13.63
N ASP A 188 2.75 -13.54 -13.75
CA ASP A 188 2.98 -14.98 -13.57
C ASP A 188 2.60 -15.39 -12.14
N GLU A 189 2.95 -14.56 -11.15
CA GLU A 189 2.59 -14.76 -9.76
C GLU A 189 1.08 -14.69 -9.50
N ALA A 190 0.37 -13.79 -10.18
CA ALA A 190 -1.07 -13.65 -10.07
C ALA A 190 -1.86 -14.79 -10.74
N GLY A 191 -1.19 -15.69 -11.48
CA GLY A 191 -1.84 -16.73 -12.28
C GLY A 191 -2.76 -16.14 -13.35
N LYS A 192 -2.41 -14.97 -13.89
CA LYS A 192 -3.22 -14.20 -14.86
C LYS A 192 -2.68 -14.35 -16.28
N ASP A 193 -2.26 -15.55 -16.65
CA ASP A 193 -1.57 -15.85 -17.91
C ASP A 193 -2.37 -15.43 -19.15
N GLU A 194 -3.71 -15.46 -19.06
CA GLU A 194 -4.65 -15.08 -20.11
C GLU A 194 -4.62 -13.60 -20.51
N ILE A 195 -4.13 -12.70 -19.65
CA ILE A 195 -4.06 -11.26 -19.96
C ILE A 195 -2.87 -10.99 -20.89
N LYS A 196 -3.11 -10.77 -22.18
CA LYS A 196 -2.05 -10.42 -23.14
C LYS A 196 -1.41 -9.07 -22.76
N ILE A 197 -0.09 -9.06 -22.57
CA ILE A 197 0.70 -7.82 -22.46
C ILE A 197 0.95 -7.37 -23.90
N GLU A 198 0.15 -6.43 -24.40
CA GLU A 198 0.39 -5.84 -25.73
C GLU A 198 1.36 -4.66 -25.59
N ASP A 199 2.56 -4.79 -26.16
CA ASP A 199 3.51 -3.67 -26.30
C ASP A 199 3.02 -2.72 -27.41
N LYS A 200 2.01 -1.90 -27.12
CA LYS A 200 1.50 -0.87 -28.03
C LYS A 200 1.93 0.52 -27.55
N LYS A 201 3.17 0.89 -27.84
CA LYS A 201 3.52 2.31 -28.01
C LYS A 201 2.60 2.87 -29.11
N SER A 202 2.07 4.07 -28.91
CA SER A 202 1.22 4.86 -29.82
C SER A 202 -0.23 4.40 -29.98
N GLU A 203 -1.08 4.79 -29.03
CA GLU A 203 -2.43 5.36 -29.22
C GLU A 203 -3.07 5.50 -27.84
N MET A 204 -3.21 6.72 -27.31
CA MET A 204 -3.78 6.96 -25.98
C MET A 204 -5.20 6.40 -25.90
N ARG A 205 -5.40 5.36 -25.08
CA ARG A 205 -6.70 4.75 -24.79
C ARG A 205 -7.14 5.07 -23.37
N HIS A 206 -8.39 5.46 -23.24
CA HIS A 206 -9.06 5.62 -21.96
C HIS A 206 -9.85 4.34 -21.65
N ASP A 207 -9.76 3.84 -20.42
CA ASP A 207 -10.66 2.79 -19.92
C ASP A 207 -11.62 3.33 -18.84
N ALA A 208 -12.48 2.46 -18.32
CA ALA A 208 -13.51 2.81 -17.33
C ALA A 208 -12.96 3.33 -15.98
N PHE A 209 -11.63 3.34 -15.78
CA PHE A 209 -10.98 3.71 -14.53
C PHE A 209 -9.82 4.71 -14.70
N GLY A 210 -9.57 5.20 -15.93
CA GLY A 210 -8.65 6.30 -16.17
C GLY A 210 -7.81 6.16 -17.44
N PRO A 211 -6.79 7.02 -17.62
CA PRO A 211 -5.87 6.91 -18.75
C PRO A 211 -5.03 5.64 -18.62
N VAL A 212 -4.92 4.85 -19.70
CA VAL A 212 -3.85 3.85 -19.82
C VAL A 212 -2.54 4.63 -19.93
N ILE A 213 -1.63 4.38 -18.99
CA ILE A 213 -0.44 5.22 -18.80
C ILE A 213 0.58 4.91 -19.90
N ASP A 214 0.74 5.82 -20.87
CA ASP A 214 1.81 5.80 -21.88
C ASP A 214 3.22 6.02 -21.29
N THR A 215 3.30 6.54 -20.05
CA THR A 215 4.54 6.71 -19.30
C THR A 215 4.77 5.55 -18.34
N PRO A 216 5.70 4.63 -18.64
CA PRO A 216 5.88 3.45 -17.82
C PRO A 216 6.28 3.83 -16.37
N PRO A 217 5.86 3.06 -15.35
CA PRO A 217 6.07 3.38 -13.93
C PRO A 217 7.52 3.63 -13.51
N ASP A 218 8.51 3.17 -14.27
CA ASP A 218 9.94 3.49 -14.09
C ASP A 218 10.25 4.97 -14.37
N ALA A 219 9.65 5.55 -15.41
CA ALA A 219 9.73 6.99 -15.66
C ALA A 219 9.03 7.78 -14.55
N VAL A 220 7.96 7.24 -13.98
CA VAL A 220 7.29 7.83 -12.81
C VAL A 220 8.17 7.76 -11.58
N ALA A 221 8.80 6.61 -11.30
CA ALA A 221 9.73 6.43 -10.21
C ALA A 221 10.82 7.52 -10.21
N ARG A 222 11.36 7.84 -11.40
CA ARG A 222 12.32 8.94 -11.58
C ARG A 222 11.72 10.29 -11.23
N GLN A 223 10.49 10.55 -11.66
CA GLN A 223 9.78 11.79 -11.31
C GLN A 223 9.56 11.89 -9.80
N ILE A 224 9.06 10.84 -9.14
CA ILE A 224 8.82 10.80 -7.68
C ILE A 224 10.11 11.18 -6.94
N MET A 225 11.21 10.52 -7.29
CA MET A 225 12.48 10.74 -6.59
C MET A 225 13.04 12.14 -6.85
N ASN A 226 12.90 12.67 -8.05
CA ASN A 226 13.31 14.04 -8.35
C ASN A 226 12.49 15.08 -7.57
N THR A 227 11.17 14.90 -7.40
CA THR A 227 10.36 15.82 -6.57
C THR A 227 10.71 15.75 -5.09
N LEU A 228 11.06 14.56 -4.57
CA LEU A 228 11.50 14.40 -3.19
C LEU A 228 12.87 15.05 -2.92
N ASP A 229 13.82 14.97 -3.86
CA ASP A 229 15.14 15.61 -3.73
C ASP A 229 15.09 17.15 -3.75
N ILE A 230 14.11 17.74 -4.42
CA ILE A 230 13.90 19.21 -4.43
C ILE A 230 13.39 19.72 -3.07
N GLY A 231 12.84 18.85 -2.22
CA GLY A 231 12.34 19.17 -0.88
C GLY A 231 13.38 19.07 0.24
N ALA A 232 14.60 18.57 -0.03
CA ALA A 232 15.65 18.50 0.97
C ALA A 232 16.33 19.87 1.10
N PRO A 233 16.34 20.52 2.29
CA PRO A 233 17.14 21.71 2.48
C PRO A 233 18.61 21.31 2.31
N LYS A 234 19.29 21.92 1.34
CA LYS A 234 20.75 21.84 1.25
C LYS A 234 21.30 22.40 2.57
N ALA A 235 22.01 21.55 3.31
CA ALA A 235 22.83 21.97 4.44
C ALA A 235 23.94 22.92 3.97
#